data_AF-A0A0F9A081-F1
#
_entry.id   AF-A0A0F9A081-F1
#
_cell.length_a   1.000
_cell.length_b   1.000
_cell.length_c   1.000
_cell.angle_alpha   90.00
_cell.angle_beta   90.00
_cell.angle_gamma   90.00
#
_symmetry.space_group_name_H-M   'P 1'
#
loop_
_entity.id
_entity.type
_entity.pdbx_description
1 polymer ?
#
loop_
_entity_poly.entity_id
_entity_poly.type
_entity_poly.pdbx_seq_one_letter_code
_entity_poly.pdbx_strand_id
1 'polypeptide(L)'
;MKPKEALAILLSAFRQEKIEEDTIGLYVKKLSDIQPALLEATIHRIVDRSKFFPAIAEIRETAAGIAGILPLSPEEAMAIV
;
A
#
# COMPACT_ATOMS: atom_id res chain seq x y z
N MET A 1 -12.18 0.12 0.72
CA MET A 1 -11.55 1.09 -0.20
C MET A 1 -11.42 0.56 -1.63
N LYS A 2 -11.59 1.42 -2.64
CA LYS A 2 -11.29 1.12 -4.06
C LYS A 2 -9.84 1.52 -4.41
N PRO A 3 -9.19 0.90 -5.42
CA PRO A 3 -7.81 1.24 -5.80
C PRO A 3 -7.59 2.71 -6.18
N LYS A 4 -8.58 3.37 -6.78
CA LYS A 4 -8.47 4.80 -7.12
C LYS A 4 -8.44 5.70 -5.89
N GLU A 5 -9.18 5.32 -4.84
CA GLU A 5 -9.18 6.03 -3.55
C GLU A 5 -7.85 5.82 -2.82
N ALA A 6 -7.34 4.58 -2.82
CA ALA A 6 -6.01 4.25 -2.30
C ALA A 6 -4.92 5.12 -2.93
N LEU A 7 -4.92 5.25 -4.26
CA LEU A 7 -3.91 6.04 -4.97
C LEU A 7 -4.02 7.54 -4.65
N ALA A 8 -5.23 8.07 -4.48
CA ALA A 8 -5.44 9.47 -4.09
C ALA A 8 -4.85 9.77 -2.70
N ILE A 9 -4.95 8.83 -1.76
CA ILE A 9 -4.33 8.94 -0.43
C ILE A 9 -2.81 8.95 -0.55
N LEU A 10 -2.23 8.01 -1.31
CA LEU A 10 -0.78 7.94 -1.53
C LEU A 10 -0.23 9.23 -2.16
N LEU A 11 -0.92 9.75 -3.19
CA LEU A 11 -0.58 11.01 -3.84
C LEU A 11 -0.59 12.20 -2.86
N SER A 12 -1.57 12.23 -1.96
CA SER A 12 -1.68 13.26 -0.93
C SER A 12 -0.58 13.17 0.12
N ALA A 13 -0.20 11.93 0.52
CA ALA A 13 0.81 11.68 1.55
C ALA A 13 2.24 11.98 1.09
N PHE A 14 2.58 11.67 -0.18
CA PHE A 14 3.96 11.66 -0.65
C PHE A 14 4.37 12.85 -1.54
N ARG A 15 3.56 13.92 -1.61
CA ARG A 15 3.81 15.17 -2.39
C ARG A 15 4.47 14.91 -3.77
N GLN A 16 3.92 14.00 -4.55
CA GLN A 16 4.43 13.78 -5.91
C GLN A 16 3.95 14.90 -6.84
N GLU A 17 4.89 15.54 -7.55
CA GLU A 17 4.58 16.65 -8.45
C GLU A 17 3.77 16.21 -9.68
N LYS A 18 3.89 14.95 -10.13
CA LYS A 18 3.12 14.45 -11.27
C LYS A 18 3.12 12.92 -11.36
N ILE A 19 1.94 12.31 -11.39
CA ILE A 19 1.74 10.94 -11.86
C ILE A 19 0.96 11.00 -13.17
N GLU A 20 1.46 10.31 -14.20
CA GLU A 20 0.80 10.19 -15.50
C GLU A 20 -0.45 9.29 -15.41
N GLU A 21 -1.46 9.56 -16.24
CA GLU A 21 -2.72 8.81 -16.22
C GLU A 21 -2.53 7.30 -16.47
N ASP A 22 -1.59 6.93 -17.34
CA ASP A 22 -1.23 5.53 -17.59
C ASP A 22 -0.64 4.85 -16.34
N THR A 23 0.12 5.61 -15.53
CA THR A 23 0.64 5.11 -14.25
C THR A 23 -0.51 4.91 -13.26
N ILE A 24 -1.47 5.85 -13.19
CA ILE A 24 -2.68 5.68 -12.37
C ILE A 24 -3.43 4.40 -12.79
N GLY A 25 -3.64 4.21 -14.09
CA GLY A 25 -4.30 3.04 -14.64
C GLY A 25 -3.60 1.72 -14.28
N LEU A 26 -2.26 1.72 -14.33
CA LEU A 26 -1.46 0.56 -13.93
C LEU A 26 -1.65 0.21 -12.45
N TYR A 27 -1.57 1.19 -11.54
CA TYR A 27 -1.79 0.96 -10.11
C TYR A 27 -3.21 0.46 -9.83
N VAL A 28 -4.22 1.09 -10.41
CA VAL A 28 -5.62 0.67 -10.24
C VAL A 28 -5.82 -0.78 -10.68
N LYS A 29 -5.30 -1.15 -11.85
CA LYS A 29 -5.40 -2.52 -12.38
C LYS A 29 -4.64 -3.54 -11.54
N LYS A 30 -3.47 -3.18 -11.01
CA LYS A 30 -2.63 -4.11 -10.25
C LYS A 30 -3.04 -4.28 -8.79
N LEU A 31 -3.92 -3.43 -8.28
CA LEU A 31 -4.42 -3.48 -6.90
C LEU A 31 -5.91 -3.87 -6.82
N SER A 32 -6.58 -4.09 -7.96
CA SER A 32 -8.03 -4.36 -8.01
C SER A 32 -8.46 -5.70 -7.41
N ASP A 33 -7.54 -6.66 -7.32
CA ASP A 33 -7.74 -7.98 -6.71
C ASP A 33 -7.61 -7.98 -5.19
N ILE A 34 -7.05 -6.91 -4.60
CA ILE A 34 -6.89 -6.81 -3.15
C ILE A 34 -8.25 -6.51 -2.51
N GLN A 35 -8.62 -7.29 -1.49
CA GLN A 35 -9.89 -7.08 -0.79
C GLN A 35 -9.98 -5.66 -0.21
N PRO A 36 -11.15 -4.98 -0.27
CA PRO A 36 -11.26 -3.56 0.07
C PRO A 36 -10.79 -3.16 1.47
N ALA A 37 -11.00 -4.02 2.48
CA ALA A 37 -10.55 -3.77 3.85
C ALA A 37 -9.04 -3.99 4.02
N LEU A 38 -8.49 -5.01 3.34
CA LEU A 38 -7.05 -5.27 3.33
C LEU A 38 -6.30 -4.14 2.63
N LEU A 39 -6.82 -3.64 1.51
CA LEU A 39 -6.24 -2.52 0.78
C LEU A 39 -6.16 -1.27 1.66
N GLU A 40 -7.25 -0.96 2.39
CA GLU A 40 -7.28 0.18 3.31
C GLU A 40 -6.21 0.07 4.41
N ALA A 41 -6.15 -1.06 5.12
CA ALA A 41 -5.13 -1.30 6.13
C ALA A 41 -3.70 -1.21 5.55
N THR A 42 -3.51 -1.72 4.34
CA THR A 42 -2.22 -1.66 3.62
C THR A 42 -1.80 -0.21 3.37
N ILE A 43 -2.69 0.63 2.85
CA ILE A 43 -2.36 2.02 2.54
C ILE A 43 -2.06 2.81 3.81
N HIS A 44 -2.84 2.65 4.87
CA HIS A 44 -2.57 3.31 6.16
C HIS A 44 -1.18 2.94 6.69
N ARG A 45 -0.86 1.65 6.69
CA ARG A 45 0.44 1.18 7.14
C ARG A 45 1.61 1.73 6.32
N ILE A 46 1.43 1.89 5.01
CA ILE A 46 2.45 2.47 4.13
C ILE A 46 2.64 3.95 4.44
N VAL A 47 1.56 4.71 4.59
CA VAL A 47 1.62 6.13 4.92
C VAL A 47 2.32 6.37 6.26
N ASP A 48 2.09 5.50 7.24
CA ASP A 48 2.69 5.63 8.57
C ASP A 48 4.20 5.32 8.61
N ARG A 49 4.70 4.49 7.68
CA ARG A 49 6.06 3.92 7.77
C ARG A 49 6.98 4.30 6.63
N SER A 50 6.44 4.64 5.47
CA SER A 50 7.23 4.87 4.26
C SER A 50 7.61 6.34 4.15
N LYS A 51 8.81 6.61 3.66
CA LYS A 51 9.30 7.98 3.40
C LYS A 51 9.11 8.41 1.95
N PHE A 52 8.88 7.46 1.06
CA PHE A 52 8.78 7.65 -0.38
C PHE A 52 7.48 7.05 -0.91
N PHE A 53 7.07 7.54 -2.08
CA PHE A 53 5.91 6.99 -2.77
C PHE A 53 6.15 5.51 -3.09
N PRO A 54 5.25 4.60 -2.68
CA PRO A 54 5.47 3.17 -2.76
C PRO A 54 5.35 2.66 -4.20
N ALA A 55 6.18 1.71 -4.58
CA ALA A 55 5.98 0.88 -5.76
C ALA A 55 4.83 -0.12 -5.55
N ILE A 56 4.24 -0.61 -6.65
CA ILE A 56 3.19 -1.65 -6.62
C ILE A 56 3.64 -2.89 -5.85
N ALA A 57 4.92 -3.28 -5.96
CA ALA A 57 5.48 -4.42 -5.24
C ALA A 57 5.45 -4.21 -3.73
N GLU A 58 5.88 -3.05 -3.25
CA GLU A 58 5.89 -2.70 -1.82
C GLU A 58 4.46 -2.67 -1.24
N ILE A 59 3.48 -2.21 -2.02
CA ILE A 59 2.06 -2.28 -1.64
C ILE A 59 1.61 -3.73 -1.46
N ARG A 60 1.98 -4.61 -2.40
CA ARG A 60 1.60 -6.03 -2.36
C ARG A 60 2.30 -6.80 -1.25
N GLU A 61 3.57 -6.53 -1.00
CA GLU A 61 4.32 -7.10 0.10
C GLU A 61 3.71 -6.70 1.45
N THR A 62 3.36 -5.42 1.61
CA THR A 62 2.69 -4.94 2.81
C THR A 62 1.33 -5.61 3.00
N ALA A 63 0.53 -5.75 1.93
CA ALA A 63 -0.77 -6.43 1.99
C ALA A 63 -0.62 -7.92 2.36
N ALA A 64 0.37 -8.61 1.79
CA ALA A 64 0.66 -10.00 2.09
C ALA A 64 1.14 -10.18 3.54
N GLY A 65 1.92 -9.24 4.08
CA GLY A 65 2.30 -9.21 5.49
C GLY A 65 1.11 -9.04 6.42
N ILE A 66 0.19 -8.10 6.13
CA ILE A 66 -1.04 -7.91 6.92
C ILE A 66 -1.94 -9.14 6.86
N ALA A 67 -2.06 -9.78 5.69
CA ALA A 67 -2.86 -10.98 5.51
C ALA A 67 -2.25 -12.24 6.18
N GLY A 68 -1.07 -12.14 6.79
CA GLY A 68 -0.35 -13.27 7.40
C GLY A 68 0.20 -14.27 6.38
N ILE A 69 0.34 -13.87 5.11
CA ILE A 69 0.89 -14.71 4.04
C ILE A 69 2.43 -14.65 4.07
N LEU A 70 3.00 -13.51 4.45
CA LEU A 70 4.43 -13.35 4.69
C LEU A 70 4.71 -13.38 6.19
N PRO A 71 5.88 -13.92 6.61
CA PRO A 71 6.30 -13.84 8.01
C PRO A 71 6.38 -12.37 8.44
N LEU A 72 5.92 -12.08 9.66
CA LEU A 72 6.04 -10.76 10.28
C LEU A 72 7.51 -10.32 10.24
N SER A 73 7.77 -9.04 9.98
CA SER A 73 9.13 -8.52 10.11
C SER A 73 9.62 -8.69 11.56
N PRO A 74 10.94 -8.86 11.81
CA PRO A 74 11.46 -9.06 13.16
C PRO A 74 11.00 -7.99 14.16
N GLU A 75 10.87 -6.73 13.72
CA GLU A 75 10.38 -5.62 14.55
C GLU A 75 8.91 -5.79 14.99
N GLU A 76 8.07 -6.39 14.14
CA GLU A 76 6.66 -6.63 14.47
C GLU A 76 6.48 -7.85 15.37
N ALA A 77 7.30 -8.88 15.18
CA ALA A 77 7.31 -10.03 16.06
C ALA A 77 7.69 -9.63 17.50
N MET A 78 8.63 -8.68 17.65
CA MET A 78 9.05 -8.18 18.96
C MET A 78 8.03 -7.27 19.65
N ALA A 79 7.10 -6.66 18.92
CA ALA A 79 6.08 -5.77 19.50
C ALA A 79 4.89 -6.51 20.15
N ILE A 80 4.85 -7.84 20.05
CA ILE A 80 3.77 -8.70 20.56
C ILE A 80 4.18 -9.43 21.86
N VAL A 81 5.43 -9.27 22.33
CA VAL A 81 6.00 -9.95 23.50
C VAL A 81 6.14 -9.03 24.70
#